data_AF-A0A2S9YCY6-F1
#
_entry.id   AF-A0A2S9YCY6-F1
#
_cell.length_a   1.000
_cell.length_b   1.000
_cell.length_c   1.000
_cell.angle_alpha   90.00
_cell.angle_beta   90.00
_cell.angle_gamma   90.00
#
_symmetry.space_group_name_H-M   'P 1'
#
loop_
_entity.id
_entity.type
_entity.pdbx_description
1 polymer ?
#
loop_
_entity_poly.entity_id
_entity_poly.type
_entity_poly.pdbx_seq_one_letter_code
_entity_poly.pdbx_strand_id
1 'polypeptide(L)'
;MASATKLVLAASLALTSGCWANGYFANRELHYVTDEDGEQVLVKSPAPAPAAYEAYLRARLALDRDPPQLDVARGHILDALRWQPNEPQLWTVKAEIEWKVGDFAAAEDAIGKALALRPGYPEAQRLLAQIHEPLPAATAAK
;
A
#
# COMPACT_ATOMS: atom_id res chain seq x y z
N MET A 1 44.27 -8.18 -56.50
CA MET A 1 42.98 -8.58 -55.88
C MET A 1 43.06 -8.26 -54.41
N ALA A 2 42.56 -7.09 -54.00
CA ALA A 2 42.59 -6.64 -52.61
C ALA A 2 41.16 -6.38 -52.13
N SER A 3 40.87 -7.01 -51.01
CA SER A 3 39.61 -7.17 -50.29
C SER A 3 38.80 -5.87 -50.15
N ALA A 4 37.70 -5.79 -50.91
CA ALA A 4 36.50 -5.10 -50.46
C ALA A 4 35.88 -5.91 -49.31
N THR A 5 35.11 -5.25 -48.43
CA THR A 5 34.29 -5.80 -47.33
C THR A 5 34.80 -5.53 -45.92
N LYS A 6 34.92 -4.25 -45.52
CA LYS A 6 34.84 -3.85 -44.09
C LYS A 6 34.23 -2.45 -43.93
N LEU A 7 33.06 -2.21 -44.52
CA LEU A 7 32.38 -0.92 -44.34
C LEU A 7 30.85 -1.05 -44.38
N VAL A 8 30.28 -1.96 -43.60
CA VAL A 8 28.80 -2.02 -43.41
C VAL A 8 28.39 -2.22 -41.94
N LEU A 9 29.30 -2.57 -41.03
CA LEU A 9 28.91 -2.99 -39.68
C LEU A 9 28.79 -1.86 -38.62
N ALA A 10 28.54 -0.61 -39.02
CA ALA A 10 28.46 0.52 -38.09
C ALA A 10 27.15 1.32 -38.16
N ALA A 11 26.16 0.86 -38.94
CA ALA A 11 24.91 1.59 -39.16
C ALA A 11 23.66 0.91 -38.57
N SER A 12 23.81 -0.12 -37.73
CA SER A 12 22.68 -0.87 -37.15
C SER A 12 22.45 -0.65 -35.64
N LEU A 13 23.28 0.15 -34.96
CA LEU A 13 23.16 0.42 -33.52
C LEU A 13 22.54 1.80 -33.16
N ALA A 14 21.89 2.47 -34.11
CA ALA A 14 21.30 3.80 -33.88
C ALA A 14 19.76 3.82 -33.87
N LEU A 15 19.09 2.65 -33.76
CA LEU A 15 17.62 2.55 -33.79
C LEU A 15 16.99 2.10 -32.46
N THR A 16 17.76 1.87 -31.39
CA THR A 16 17.20 1.47 -30.09
C THR A 16 16.89 2.63 -29.15
N SER A 17 17.20 3.88 -29.51
CA SER A 17 16.88 5.07 -28.69
C SER A 17 15.40 5.50 -28.77
N GLY A 18 14.54 4.66 -29.34
CA GLY A 18 13.13 4.92 -29.57
C GLY A 18 12.19 4.44 -28.46
N CYS A 19 12.66 4.15 -27.25
CA CYS A 19 11.75 4.14 -26.10
C CYS A 19 11.46 5.59 -25.71
N TRP A 20 10.66 6.25 -26.54
CA TRP A 20 9.95 7.45 -26.14
C TRP A 20 9.25 7.10 -24.82
N ALA A 21 9.64 7.77 -23.74
CA ALA A 21 8.82 7.85 -22.55
C ALA A 21 7.49 8.46 -23.00
N ASN A 22 6.55 7.58 -23.36
CA ASN A 22 5.29 7.96 -23.93
C ASN A 22 4.59 8.83 -22.88
N GLY A 23 4.35 10.11 -23.19
CA GLY A 23 3.70 11.07 -22.28
C GLY A 23 2.32 10.62 -21.79
N TYR A 24 1.77 9.53 -22.36
CA TYR A 24 0.60 8.82 -21.88
C TYR A 24 0.66 8.37 -20.41
N PHE A 25 1.84 8.12 -19.84
CA PHE A 25 1.94 7.82 -18.39
C PHE A 25 1.99 9.06 -17.50
N ALA A 26 2.39 10.23 -18.03
CA ALA A 26 2.64 11.43 -17.24
C ALA A 26 1.36 12.03 -16.60
N ASN A 27 0.19 11.76 -17.19
CA ASN A 27 -1.06 12.42 -16.81
C ASN A 27 -2.11 11.50 -16.16
N ARG A 28 -1.82 10.19 -15.99
CA ARG A 28 -2.79 9.24 -15.37
C ARG A 28 -2.87 9.32 -13.85
N GLU A 29 -1.84 9.87 -13.22
CA GLU A 29 -1.80 10.04 -11.76
C GLU A 29 -2.54 11.32 -11.34
N LEU A 30 -2.73 12.27 -12.26
CA LEU A 30 -3.39 13.55 -12.00
C LEU A 30 -4.89 13.44 -12.27
N HIS A 31 -5.70 13.80 -11.29
CA HIS A 31 -7.16 13.89 -11.43
C HIS A 31 -7.73 14.95 -10.51
N TYR A 32 -8.89 15.49 -10.87
CA TYR A 32 -9.59 16.45 -10.02
C TYR A 32 -10.44 15.71 -8.98
N VAL A 33 -10.34 16.15 -7.73
CA VAL A 33 -11.19 15.71 -6.61
C VAL A 33 -11.88 16.95 -6.07
N THR A 34 -13.16 16.81 -5.74
CA THR A 34 -13.91 17.87 -5.05
C THR A 34 -13.56 17.86 -3.57
N ASP A 35 -13.11 18.99 -3.04
CA ASP A 35 -12.81 19.14 -1.61
C ASP A 35 -14.08 19.34 -0.76
N GLU A 36 -13.91 19.52 0.55
CA GLU A 36 -15.00 19.73 1.51
C GLU A 36 -15.79 21.02 1.24
N ASP A 37 -15.16 22.01 0.58
CA ASP A 37 -15.75 23.31 0.25
C ASP A 37 -16.43 23.31 -1.14
N GLY A 38 -16.32 22.21 -1.90
CA GLY A 38 -16.93 22.04 -3.22
C GLY A 38 -16.02 22.46 -4.39
N GLU A 39 -14.76 22.81 -4.12
CA GLU A 39 -13.81 23.26 -5.13
C GLU A 39 -13.09 22.07 -5.80
N GLN A 40 -12.75 22.23 -7.08
CA GLN A 40 -12.04 21.20 -7.84
C GLN A 40 -10.52 21.32 -7.61
N VAL A 41 -9.96 20.37 -6.88
CA VAL A 41 -8.54 20.33 -6.57
C VAL A 41 -7.84 19.29 -7.43
N LEU A 42 -6.77 19.68 -8.12
CA LEU A 42 -5.94 18.75 -8.86
C LEU A 42 -5.08 17.93 -7.89
N VAL A 43 -5.37 16.64 -7.78
CA VAL A 43 -4.66 15.69 -6.91
C VAL A 43 -3.79 14.77 -7.75
N LYS A 44 -2.62 14.44 -7.22
CA LYS A 44 -1.74 13.41 -7.75
C LYS A 44 -1.88 12.14 -6.90
N SER A 45 -2.38 11.06 -7.48
CA SER A 45 -2.42 9.74 -6.85
C SER A 45 -1.56 8.77 -7.65
N PRO A 46 -0.30 8.54 -7.22
CA PRO A 46 0.55 7.55 -7.85
C PRO A 46 -0.03 6.15 -7.65
N ALA A 47 0.14 5.29 -8.65
CA ALA A 47 -0.25 3.90 -8.49
C ALA A 47 0.62 3.25 -7.39
N PRO A 48 0.05 2.43 -6.50
CA PRO A 48 0.84 1.71 -5.52
C PRO A 48 1.83 0.79 -6.23
N ALA A 49 3.02 0.59 -5.64
CA ALA A 49 3.95 -0.43 -6.07
C ALA A 49 3.21 -1.79 -6.17
N PRO A 50 3.23 -2.48 -7.33
CA PRO A 50 2.44 -3.69 -7.54
C PRO A 50 2.68 -4.77 -6.47
N ALA A 51 3.94 -4.94 -6.05
CA ALA A 51 4.30 -5.87 -5.00
C ALA A 51 3.71 -5.51 -3.62
N ALA A 52 3.58 -4.21 -3.31
CA ALA A 52 2.93 -3.77 -2.08
C ALA A 52 1.42 -4.06 -2.14
N TYR A 53 0.79 -3.78 -3.28
CA TYR A 53 -0.63 -4.00 -3.46
C TYR A 53 -0.99 -5.50 -3.43
N GLU A 54 -0.20 -6.34 -4.08
CA GLU A 54 -0.35 -7.80 -4.01
C GLU A 54 -0.23 -8.31 -2.57
N ALA A 55 0.81 -7.88 -1.84
CA ALA A 55 1.02 -8.27 -0.46
C ALA A 55 -0.12 -7.78 0.46
N TYR A 56 -0.58 -6.54 0.28
CA TYR A 56 -1.75 -6.00 0.98
C TYR A 56 -3.01 -6.85 0.74
N LEU A 57 -3.30 -7.21 -0.51
CA LEU A 57 -4.45 -8.05 -0.83
C LEU A 57 -4.35 -9.43 -0.19
N ARG A 58 -3.18 -10.05 -0.20
CA ARG A 58 -2.97 -11.34 0.48
C ARG A 58 -3.16 -11.23 1.99
N ALA A 59 -2.72 -10.13 2.61
CA ALA A 59 -2.94 -9.89 4.03
C ALA A 59 -4.44 -9.78 4.36
N ARG A 60 -5.20 -9.01 3.57
CA ARG A 60 -6.66 -8.89 3.72
C ARG A 60 -7.38 -10.22 3.52
N LEU A 61 -7.03 -10.96 2.46
CA LEU A 61 -7.61 -12.28 2.20
C LEU A 61 -7.34 -13.26 3.34
N ALA A 62 -6.16 -13.21 3.97
CA ALA A 62 -5.83 -14.05 5.12
C ALA A 62 -6.61 -13.66 6.38
N LEU A 63 -6.86 -12.35 6.59
CA LEU A 63 -7.70 -11.83 7.67
C LEU A 63 -9.18 -12.22 7.51
N ASP A 64 -9.70 -12.17 6.30
CA ASP A 64 -11.12 -12.39 6.01
C ASP A 64 -11.52 -13.89 5.95
N ARG A 65 -10.57 -14.81 6.16
CA ARG A 65 -10.88 -16.26 6.21
C ARG A 65 -11.59 -16.62 7.51
N ASP A 66 -12.29 -17.74 7.47
CA ASP A 66 -12.94 -18.35 8.63
C ASP A 66 -12.35 -19.76 8.88
N PRO A 67 -11.50 -19.95 9.93
CA PRO A 67 -10.97 -18.93 10.83
C PRO A 67 -9.86 -18.06 10.18
N PRO A 68 -9.59 -16.85 10.71
CA PRO A 68 -8.53 -15.97 10.21
C PRO A 68 -7.15 -16.60 10.29
N GLN A 69 -6.34 -16.43 9.24
CA GLN A 69 -4.95 -16.90 9.19
C GLN A 69 -4.00 -15.77 9.61
N LEU A 70 -3.95 -15.48 10.91
CA LEU A 70 -3.29 -14.28 11.45
C LEU A 70 -1.78 -14.23 11.17
N ASP A 71 -1.07 -15.36 11.25
CA ASP A 71 0.38 -15.40 10.95
C ASP A 71 0.67 -15.11 9.47
N VAL A 72 -0.16 -15.64 8.58
CA VAL A 72 -0.06 -15.39 7.13
C VAL A 72 -0.36 -13.92 6.83
N ALA A 73 -1.40 -13.36 7.47
CA ALA A 73 -1.74 -11.95 7.35
C ALA A 73 -0.59 -11.06 7.81
N ARG A 74 0.02 -11.38 8.96
CA ARG A 74 1.16 -10.66 9.52
C ARG A 74 2.37 -10.68 8.58
N GLY A 75 2.70 -11.83 8.00
CA GLY A 75 3.79 -11.92 7.02
C GLY A 75 3.56 -11.02 5.82
N HIS A 76 2.37 -11.07 5.23
CA HIS A 76 2.05 -10.29 4.05
C HIS A 76 1.93 -8.77 4.30
N ILE A 77 1.44 -8.33 5.47
CA ILE A 77 1.39 -6.89 5.75
C ILE A 77 2.80 -6.31 5.96
N LEU A 78 3.72 -7.08 6.54
CA LEU A 78 5.12 -6.68 6.68
C LEU A 78 5.81 -6.56 5.31
N ASP A 79 5.50 -7.47 4.38
CA ASP A 79 5.96 -7.36 3.00
C ASP A 79 5.40 -6.12 2.28
N ALA A 80 4.13 -5.78 2.48
CA ALA A 80 3.55 -4.56 1.93
C ALA A 80 4.26 -3.31 2.47
N LEU A 81 4.50 -3.27 3.79
CA LEU A 81 5.20 -2.17 4.46
C LEU A 81 6.66 -2.02 4.03
N ARG A 82 7.34 -3.10 3.63
CA ARG A 82 8.70 -3.02 3.06
C ARG A 82 8.73 -2.23 1.76
N TRP A 83 7.67 -2.31 0.95
CA TRP A 83 7.56 -1.59 -0.31
C TRP A 83 7.01 -0.18 -0.14
N GLN A 84 6.06 0.01 0.77
CA GLN A 84 5.41 1.30 1.01
C GLN A 84 5.28 1.60 2.52
N PRO A 85 6.37 2.00 3.18
CA PRO A 85 6.36 2.25 4.62
C PRO A 85 5.58 3.51 5.02
N ASN A 86 5.25 4.38 4.06
CA ASN A 86 4.61 5.68 4.31
C ASN A 86 3.10 5.68 3.99
N GLU A 87 2.48 4.51 3.88
CA GLU A 87 1.05 4.38 3.60
C GLU A 87 0.27 4.11 4.92
N PRO A 88 -0.55 5.08 5.41
CA PRO A 88 -1.31 4.92 6.65
C PRO A 88 -2.22 3.69 6.68
N GLN A 89 -2.77 3.31 5.51
CA GLN A 89 -3.63 2.13 5.40
C GLN A 89 -2.91 0.84 5.78
N LEU A 90 -1.64 0.69 5.41
CA LEU A 90 -0.87 -0.53 5.71
C LEU A 90 -0.57 -0.65 7.20
N TRP A 91 -0.25 0.46 7.87
CA TRP A 91 -0.07 0.49 9.32
C TRP A 91 -1.37 0.21 10.07
N THR A 92 -2.50 0.68 9.56
CA THR A 92 -3.82 0.39 10.14
C THR A 92 -4.17 -1.09 10.04
N VAL A 93 -3.91 -1.74 8.89
CA VAL A 93 -4.10 -3.18 8.76
C VAL A 93 -3.14 -3.97 9.63
N LYS A 94 -1.88 -3.52 9.78
CA LYS A 94 -0.96 -4.13 10.75
C LYS A 94 -1.56 -4.06 12.16
N ALA A 95 -2.06 -2.90 12.59
CA ALA A 95 -2.69 -2.75 13.89
C ALA A 95 -3.87 -3.70 14.08
N GLU A 96 -4.73 -3.87 13.07
CA GLU A 96 -5.85 -4.82 13.11
C GLU A 96 -5.37 -6.27 13.31
N ILE A 97 -4.32 -6.66 12.59
CA ILE A 97 -3.71 -8.00 12.71
C ILE A 97 -3.17 -8.22 14.12
N GLU A 98 -2.37 -7.28 14.64
CA GLU A 98 -1.78 -7.43 15.98
C GLU A 98 -2.86 -7.46 17.08
N TRP A 99 -3.89 -6.62 16.95
CA TRP A 99 -5.02 -6.61 17.87
C TRP A 99 -5.76 -7.96 17.88
N LYS A 100 -6.04 -8.54 16.70
CA LYS A 100 -6.66 -9.87 16.59
C LYS A 100 -5.77 -11.00 17.12
N VAL A 101 -4.44 -10.85 17.07
CA VAL A 101 -3.51 -11.81 17.70
C VAL A 101 -3.44 -11.63 19.23
N GLY A 102 -3.90 -10.49 19.75
CA GLY A 102 -3.83 -10.15 21.17
C GLY A 102 -2.52 -9.44 21.58
N ASP A 103 -1.71 -9.02 20.60
CA ASP A 103 -0.55 -8.16 20.85
C ASP A 103 -0.98 -6.68 20.82
N PHE A 104 -1.63 -6.26 21.90
CA PHE A 104 -2.20 -4.91 22.02
C PHE A 104 -1.13 -3.81 21.95
N ALA A 105 0.06 -4.06 22.48
CA ALA A 105 1.17 -3.10 22.41
C ALA A 105 1.62 -2.88 20.95
N ALA A 106 1.79 -3.96 20.18
CA ALA A 106 2.15 -3.84 18.77
C ALA A 106 1.03 -3.23 17.92
N ALA A 107 -0.24 -3.39 18.33
CA ALA A 107 -1.39 -2.75 17.70
C ALA A 107 -1.39 -1.23 17.93
N GLU A 108 -1.17 -0.78 19.17
CA GLU A 108 -1.06 0.64 19.53
C GLU A 108 0.15 1.31 18.84
N ASP A 109 1.29 0.65 18.77
CA ASP A 109 2.44 1.18 18.03
C ASP A 109 2.14 1.35 16.53
N ALA A 110 1.44 0.39 15.94
CA ALA A 110 1.08 0.43 14.53
C ALA A 110 0.03 1.52 14.25
N ILE A 111 -0.98 1.69 15.12
CA ILE A 111 -1.99 2.74 14.94
C ILE A 111 -1.38 4.14 15.14
N GLY A 112 -0.44 4.27 16.07
CA GLY A 112 0.34 5.50 16.26
C GLY A 112 1.09 5.91 15.00
N LYS A 113 1.71 4.95 14.30
CA LYS A 113 2.38 5.21 13.01
C LYS A 113 1.40 5.64 11.92
N ALA A 114 0.23 5.00 11.82
CA ALA A 114 -0.78 5.36 10.84
C ALA A 114 -1.24 6.83 11.03
N LEU A 115 -1.52 7.22 12.27
CA LEU A 115 -1.97 8.57 12.62
C LEU A 115 -0.86 9.62 12.55
N ALA A 116 0.41 9.22 12.75
CA ALA A 116 1.55 10.09 12.52
C ALA A 116 1.74 10.42 11.03
N LEU A 117 1.51 9.44 10.14
CA LEU A 117 1.60 9.64 8.69
C LEU A 117 0.43 10.47 8.15
N ARG A 118 -0.77 10.24 8.66
CA ARG A 118 -1.97 11.02 8.30
C ARG A 118 -2.80 11.26 9.56
N PRO A 119 -2.62 12.43 10.20
CA PRO A 119 -3.50 12.86 11.27
C PRO A 119 -4.95 12.87 10.76
N GLY A 120 -5.87 12.28 11.53
CA GLY A 120 -7.28 12.20 11.12
C GLY A 120 -7.62 11.06 10.15
N TYR A 121 -6.72 10.10 9.91
CA TYR A 121 -7.03 8.97 9.03
C TYR A 121 -8.24 8.16 9.57
N PRO A 122 -9.40 8.16 8.88
CA PRO A 122 -10.66 7.67 9.45
C PRO A 122 -10.61 6.20 9.86
N GLU A 123 -9.98 5.34 9.06
CA GLU A 123 -9.82 3.92 9.35
C GLU A 123 -9.01 3.70 10.62
N ALA A 124 -7.92 4.45 10.80
CA ALA A 124 -7.08 4.35 12.00
C ALA A 124 -7.82 4.84 13.25
N GLN A 125 -8.58 5.93 13.15
CA GLN A 125 -9.38 6.44 14.26
C GLN A 125 -10.47 5.45 14.68
N ARG A 126 -11.14 4.82 13.71
CA ARG A 126 -12.16 3.81 13.97
C ARG A 126 -11.58 2.59 14.69
N LEU A 127 -10.42 2.12 14.22
CA LEU A 127 -9.74 1.00 14.86
C LEU A 127 -9.20 1.37 16.25
N LEU A 128 -8.64 2.57 16.43
CA LEU A 128 -8.21 3.06 17.75
C LEU A 128 -9.37 3.07 18.75
N ALA A 129 -10.54 3.54 18.33
CA ALA A 129 -11.74 3.53 19.16
C ALA A 129 -12.13 2.09 19.55
N GLN A 130 -12.07 1.14 18.61
CA GLN A 130 -12.33 -0.28 18.87
C GLN A 130 -11.30 -0.91 19.83
N ILE A 131 -10.01 -0.58 19.69
CA ILE A 131 -8.94 -1.09 20.57
C ILE A 131 -9.15 -0.61 22.01
N HIS A 132 -9.61 0.63 22.19
CA HIS A 132 -9.82 1.23 23.51
C HIS A 132 -11.24 1.06 24.08
N GLU A 133 -12.16 0.47 23.32
CA GLU A 133 -13.50 0.22 23.82
C GLU A 133 -13.42 -0.82 24.96
N PRO A 134 -13.94 -0.50 26.16
CA PRO A 134 -13.93 -1.46 27.25
C PRO A 134 -14.75 -2.68 26.81
N LEU A 135 -14.10 -3.84 26.74
CA LEU A 135 -14.75 -5.11 26.45
C LEU A 135 -16.07 -5.17 27.23
N PRO A 136 -17.24 -5.37 26.59
CA PRO A 136 -18.48 -5.52 27.32
C PRO A 136 -18.26 -6.63 28.33
N ALA A 137 -18.31 -6.26 29.62
CA ALA A 137 -18.01 -7.15 30.73
C ALA A 137 -18.70 -8.47 30.45
N ALA A 138 -17.91 -9.53 30.24
CA ALA A 138 -18.36 -10.83 29.78
C ALA A 138 -19.70 -11.15 30.44
N THR A 139 -20.79 -10.95 29.69
CA THR A 139 -22.13 -11.19 30.20
C THR A 139 -22.21 -12.68 30.40
N ALA A 140 -21.98 -13.05 31.67
CA ALA A 140 -22.31 -14.29 32.32
C ALA A 140 -22.68 -15.41 31.36
N ALA A 141 -21.67 -16.25 31.05
CA ALA A 141 -21.95 -17.65 30.76
C ALA A 141 -22.79 -18.19 31.94
N LYS A 142 -24.06 -18.46 31.66
CA LYS A 142 -24.91 -19.33 32.48
C LYS A 142 -25.29 -20.53 31.63
#